data_AF-A0AAV9L195-F1
#
_entry.id   AF-A0AAV9L195-F1
#
_cell.length_a   1.000
_cell.length_b   1.000
_cell.length_c   1.000
_cell.angle_alpha   90.00
_cell.angle_beta   90.00
_cell.angle_gamma   90.00
#
_symmetry.space_group_name_H-M   'P 1'
#
loop_
_entity.id
_entity.type
_entity.pdbx_description
1 polymer ?
#
loop_
_entity_poly.entity_id
_entity_poly.type
_entity_poly.pdbx_seq_one_letter_code
_entity_poly.pdbx_strand_id
1 'polypeptide(L)'
;MPPEKLKIFKSLEPWDFENILPLRKPVEKCWQPIEFLPNPSQGPEQFEQEVRALSQRVLGLSDEYFVMLVGNMLTEDALPTYQTVINTFDGVRDETGSCPCPGAIWTGMDS
;
A
#
# COMPACT_ATOMS: atom_id res chain seq x y z
N MET A 1 11.59 23.12 7.41
CA MET A 1 10.71 23.50 8.55
C MET A 1 11.55 24.20 9.64
N PRO A 2 11.03 25.18 10.42
CA PRO A 2 11.79 25.76 11.54
C PRO A 2 12.21 24.68 12.56
N PRO A 3 13.46 24.73 13.11
CA PRO A 3 13.97 23.68 14.00
C PRO A 3 13.14 23.43 15.27
N GLU A 4 12.44 24.46 15.76
CA GLU A 4 11.57 24.34 16.93
C GLU A 4 10.39 23.40 16.69
N LYS A 5 9.84 23.38 15.47
CA LYS A 5 8.73 22.50 15.11
C LYS A 5 9.17 21.04 14.98
N LEU A 6 10.43 20.78 14.60
CA LEU A 6 11.00 19.42 14.58
C LEU A 6 11.04 18.79 15.98
N LYS A 7 11.30 19.60 17.02
CA LYS A 7 11.26 19.11 18.41
C LYS A 7 9.86 18.69 18.85
N ILE A 8 8.82 19.37 18.33
CA ILE A 8 7.43 18.99 18.59
C ILE A 8 7.14 17.62 17.99
N PHE A 9 7.50 17.38 16.72
CA PHE A 9 7.34 16.06 16.10
C PHE A 9 8.06 14.95 16.87
N LYS A 10 9.32 15.18 17.29
CA LYS A 10 10.04 14.22 18.14
C LYS A 10 9.33 13.95 19.47
N SER A 11 8.71 14.96 20.08
CA SER A 11 7.97 14.77 21.33
C SER A 11 6.64 14.02 21.16
N LEU A 12 6.12 13.93 19.93
CA LEU A 12 4.87 13.23 19.61
C LEU A 12 5.09 11.74 19.31
N GLU A 13 6.33 11.29 19.12
CA GLU A 13 6.61 9.87 18.79
C GLU A 13 5.94 8.87 19.75
N PRO A 14 5.93 9.05 21.10
CA PRO A 14 5.22 8.14 21.99
C PRO A 14 3.71 8.09 21.73
N TRP A 15 3.11 9.25 21.41
CA TRP A 15 1.69 9.32 21.07
C TRP A 15 1.40 8.62 19.73
N ASP A 16 2.29 8.75 18.74
CA ASP A 16 2.17 8.07 17.45
C ASP A 16 2.24 6.54 17.60
N PHE A 17 3.12 6.02 18.47
CA PHE A 17 3.18 4.59 18.80
C PHE A 17 1.86 4.07 19.38
N GLU A 18 1.22 4.84 20.25
CA GLU A 18 -0.01 4.41 20.93
C GLU A 18 -1.28 4.63 20.11
N ASN A 19 -1.30 5.61 19.19
CA ASN A 19 -2.54 6.06 18.54
C ASN A 19 -2.53 5.91 17.02
N ILE A 20 -1.36 5.97 16.36
CA ILE A 20 -1.24 5.91 14.90
C ILE A 20 -0.85 4.51 14.44
N LEU A 21 0.23 3.94 14.97
CA LEU A 21 0.69 2.60 14.56
C LEU A 21 -0.36 1.49 14.73
N PRO A 22 -1.23 1.48 15.75
CA PRO A 22 -2.27 0.45 15.88
C PRO A 22 -3.32 0.46 14.77
N LEU A 23 -3.40 1.53 13.96
CA LEU A 23 -4.26 1.58 12.78
C LEU A 23 -3.73 0.71 11.63
N ARG A 24 -2.43 0.39 11.64
CA ARG A 24 -1.83 -0.53 10.68
C ARG A 24 -2.23 -1.95 11.04
N LYS A 25 -2.90 -2.63 10.10
CA LYS A 25 -3.26 -4.04 10.29
C LYS A 25 -1.99 -4.90 10.27
N PRO A 26 -1.88 -5.91 11.16
CA PRO A 26 -0.84 -6.93 11.05
C PRO A 26 -0.92 -7.64 9.70
N VAL A 27 0.21 -7.97 9.09
CA VAL A 27 0.25 -8.52 7.73
C VAL A 27 -0.41 -9.89 7.63
N GLU A 28 -0.38 -10.69 8.69
CA GLU A 28 -1.10 -11.97 8.76
C GLU A 28 -2.62 -11.80 8.72
N LYS A 29 -3.13 -10.59 8.96
CA LYS A 29 -4.54 -10.23 8.87
C LYS A 29 -4.86 -9.39 7.63
N CYS A 30 -3.87 -9.06 6.81
CA CYS A 30 -4.06 -8.37 5.54
C CYS A 30 -4.39 -9.38 4.45
N TRP A 31 -5.41 -9.05 3.65
CA TRP A 31 -5.70 -9.80 2.44
C TRP A 31 -4.53 -9.71 1.49
N GLN A 32 -4.26 -10.80 0.77
CA GLN A 32 -3.25 -10.85 -0.28
C GLN A 32 -3.92 -10.86 -1.66
N PRO A 33 -3.31 -10.26 -2.70
CA PRO A 33 -3.90 -10.24 -4.04
C PRO A 33 -4.29 -11.62 -4.58
N ILE A 34 -3.52 -12.65 -4.23
CA ILE A 34 -3.77 -14.04 -4.65
C ILE A 34 -5.12 -14.57 -4.16
N GLU A 35 -5.68 -14.04 -3.07
CA GLU A 35 -6.99 -14.44 -2.55
C GLU A 35 -8.14 -14.04 -3.48
N PHE A 36 -7.91 -13.08 -4.40
CA PHE A 36 -8.90 -12.57 -5.35
C PHE A 36 -8.58 -12.87 -6.81
N LEU A 37 -7.49 -13.61 -7.07
CA LEU A 37 -7.03 -13.95 -8.41
C LEU A 37 -7.18 -15.44 -8.70
N PRO A 38 -7.27 -15.85 -9.99
CA PRO A 38 -7.21 -17.25 -10.37
C PRO A 38 -5.98 -17.93 -9.78
N ASN A 39 -6.16 -19.11 -9.16
CA ASN A 39 -5.10 -19.74 -8.38
C ASN A 39 -4.23 -20.68 -9.24
N PRO A 40 -2.98 -20.31 -9.57
CA PRO A 40 -2.12 -21.13 -10.42
C PRO A 40 -1.66 -22.43 -9.74
N SER A 41 -1.75 -22.52 -8.41
CA SER A 41 -1.32 -23.71 -7.65
C SER A 41 -2.31 -24.87 -7.72
N GLN A 42 -3.52 -24.66 -8.24
CA GLN A 42 -4.54 -25.72 -8.38
C GLN A 42 -4.34 -26.61 -9.62
N GLY A 43 -3.35 -26.28 -10.47
CA GLY A 43 -3.09 -26.97 -11.73
C GLY A 43 -3.62 -26.21 -12.95
N PRO A 44 -3.05 -26.49 -14.14
CA PRO A 44 -3.27 -25.67 -15.33
C PRO A 44 -4.73 -25.64 -15.79
N GLU A 45 -5.43 -26.78 -15.75
CA GLU A 45 -6.82 -26.87 -16.21
C GLU A 45 -7.77 -25.99 -15.38
N GLN A 46 -7.67 -26.07 -14.05
CA GLN A 46 -8.51 -25.28 -13.14
C GLN A 46 -8.18 -23.79 -13.23
N PHE A 47 -6.90 -23.45 -13.30
CA PHE A 47 -6.46 -22.07 -13.48
C PHE A 47 -7.00 -21.47 -14.80
N GLU A 48 -6.89 -22.19 -15.91
CA GLU A 48 -7.42 -21.75 -17.19
C GLU A 48 -8.95 -21.56 -17.17
N GLN A 49 -9.67 -22.43 -16.47
CA GLN A 49 -11.11 -22.31 -16.28
C GLN A 49 -11.47 -21.03 -15.51
N GLU A 50 -10.76 -20.73 -14.43
CA GLU A 50 -10.97 -19.51 -13.62
C GLU A 50 -10.62 -18.24 -14.39
N VAL A 51 -9.52 -18.25 -15.15
CA VAL A 51 -9.15 -17.16 -16.07
C VAL A 51 -10.25 -16.94 -17.10
N ARG A 52 -10.75 -18.01 -17.72
CA ARG A 52 -11.85 -17.92 -18.69
C ARG A 52 -13.12 -17.36 -18.05
N ALA A 53 -13.48 -17.81 -16.85
CA ALA A 53 -14.65 -17.32 -16.13
C ALA A 53 -14.52 -15.84 -15.75
N LEU A 54 -13.32 -15.38 -15.38
CA LEU A 54 -13.04 -13.95 -15.18
C LEU A 54 -13.22 -13.17 -16.48
N SER A 55 -12.62 -13.62 -17.59
CA SER A 55 -12.75 -12.99 -18.90
C SER A 55 -14.20 -12.90 -19.37
N GLN A 56 -15.03 -13.91 -19.11
CA GLN A 56 -16.46 -13.88 -19.49
C GLN A 56 -17.26 -12.84 -18.69
N ARG A 57 -16.97 -12.68 -17.40
CA ARG A 57 -17.67 -11.68 -16.56
C ARG A 57 -17.39 -10.25 -16.99
N VAL A 58 -16.20 -9.99 -17.53
CA VAL A 58 -15.81 -8.63 -17.93
C VAL A 58 -16.34 -8.21 -19.31
N LEU A 59 -16.85 -9.14 -20.12
CA LEU A 59 -17.43 -8.84 -21.45
C LEU A 59 -18.63 -7.89 -21.40
N GLY A 60 -19.31 -7.80 -20.26
CA GLY A 60 -20.45 -6.89 -20.06
C GLY A 60 -20.08 -5.50 -19.56
N LEU A 61 -18.79 -5.21 -19.35
CA LEU A 61 -18.32 -3.92 -18.84
C LEU A 61 -18.04 -2.97 -20.02
N SER A 62 -18.34 -1.68 -19.83
CA SER A 62 -18.09 -0.67 -20.86
C SER A 62 -16.62 -0.26 -20.91
N ASP A 63 -16.20 0.29 -22.05
CA ASP A 63 -14.83 0.80 -22.22
C ASP A 63 -14.51 1.92 -21.22
N GLU A 64 -15.48 2.78 -20.87
CA GLU A 64 -15.28 3.82 -19.86
C GLU A 64 -14.93 3.25 -18.48
N TYR A 65 -15.51 2.09 -18.14
CA TYR A 65 -15.16 1.38 -16.90
C TYR A 65 -13.70 0.93 -16.92
N PHE A 66 -13.22 0.40 -18.04
CA PHE A 66 -11.82 0.01 -18.19
C PHE A 66 -10.87 1.20 -18.18
N VAL A 67 -11.24 2.33 -18.79
CA VAL A 67 -10.42 3.56 -18.74
C VAL A 67 -10.23 4.02 -17.30
N MET A 68 -11.30 4.05 -16.51
CA MET A 68 -11.22 4.40 -15.09
C MET A 68 -10.38 3.38 -14.31
N LEU A 69 -10.59 2.07 -14.54
CA LEU A 69 -9.87 1.01 -13.84
C LEU A 69 -8.36 1.06 -14.13
N VAL A 70 -7.97 1.24 -15.39
CA VAL A 70 -6.57 1.40 -15.80
C VAL A 70 -5.98 2.68 -15.22
N GLY A 71 -6.74 3.79 -15.20
CA GLY A 71 -6.30 5.03 -14.56
C GLY A 71 -6.02 4.85 -13.06
N ASN A 72 -6.89 4.13 -12.35
CA ASN A 72 -6.68 3.81 -10.94
C ASN A 72 -5.44 2.91 -10.76
N MET A 73 -5.28 1.87 -11.58
CA MET A 73 -4.10 0.99 -11.52
C MET A 73 -2.80 1.76 -11.74
N LEU A 74 -2.72 2.64 -12.75
CA LEU A 74 -1.54 3.48 -13.00
C LEU A 74 -1.22 4.42 -11.83
N THR A 75 -2.27 4.90 -11.16
CA THR A 75 -2.13 5.76 -9.98
C THR A 75 -1.56 4.96 -8.81
N GLU A 76 -2.09 3.76 -8.53
CA GLU A 76 -1.57 2.87 -7.49
C GLU A 76 -0.14 2.37 -7.79
N ASP A 77 0.21 2.08 -9.06
CA ASP A 77 1.56 1.69 -9.47
C ASP A 77 2.60 2.81 -9.30
N ALA A 78 2.16 4.06 -9.18
CA ALA A 78 3.02 5.20 -8.87
C ALA A 78 3.45 5.26 -7.38
N LEU A 79 3.19 4.21 -6.60
CA LEU A 79 3.54 4.06 -5.19
C LEU A 79 4.96 4.52 -4.80
N PRO A 80 6.03 4.23 -5.58
CA PRO A 80 7.37 4.74 -5.26
C PRO A 80 7.43 6.27 -5.20
N THR A 81 6.63 6.96 -6.02
CA THR A 81 6.52 8.42 -6.02
C THR A 81 5.83 8.91 -4.75
N TYR A 82 4.74 8.27 -4.32
CA TYR A 82 4.06 8.63 -3.09
C TYR A 82 4.95 8.45 -1.86
N GLN A 83 5.67 7.33 -1.78
CA GLN A 83 6.62 7.09 -0.69
C GLN A 83 7.74 8.15 -0.68
N THR A 84 8.24 8.52 -1.86
CA THR A 84 9.24 9.60 -2.00
C THR A 84 8.69 10.93 -1.50
N VAL A 85 7.47 11.31 -1.88
CA VAL A 85 6.83 12.54 -1.40
C VAL A 85 6.73 12.53 0.13
N ILE A 86 6.30 11.42 0.73
CA ILE A 86 6.19 11.36 2.20
C ILE A 86 7.57 11.46 2.87
N ASN A 87 8.59 10.82 2.28
CA ASN A 87 9.98 10.93 2.73
C ASN A 87 10.63 12.30 2.50
N THR A 88 9.93 13.26 1.87
CA THR A 88 10.39 14.66 1.85
C THR A 88 9.85 15.51 3.01
N PHE A 89 8.94 14.98 3.84
CA PHE A 89 8.39 15.72 4.97
C PHE A 89 9.36 15.77 6.16
N ASP A 90 9.85 16.98 6.44
CA ASP A 90 10.62 17.31 7.63
C ASP A 90 9.88 16.88 8.91
N GLY A 91 10.49 15.98 9.71
CA GLY A 91 9.98 15.54 11.01
C GLY A 91 9.43 14.11 11.05
N VAL A 92 9.08 13.54 9.89
CA VAL A 92 8.59 12.14 9.77
C VAL A 92 9.36 11.30 8.75
N ARG A 93 10.25 11.94 7.97
CA ARG A 93 11.12 11.27 7.01
C ARG A 93 11.94 10.16 7.65
N ASP A 94 12.03 9.03 6.95
CA ASP A 94 13.04 8.02 7.22
C ASP A 94 14.43 8.46 6.73
N GLU A 95 15.37 8.67 7.66
CA GLU A 95 16.72 9.12 7.34
C GLU A 95 17.65 8.00 6.88
N THR A 96 17.32 6.74 7.18
CA THR A 96 18.20 5.58 6.95
C THR A 96 17.57 4.50 6.08
N GLY A 97 16.30 4.64 5.70
CA GLY A 97 15.51 3.63 5.00
C GLY A 97 15.10 2.45 5.90
N SER A 98 15.31 2.57 7.21
CA SER A 98 14.96 1.58 8.23
C SER A 98 14.93 2.19 9.64
N CYS A 99 14.68 3.49 9.75
CA CYS A 99 14.66 4.18 11.04
C CYS A 99 13.56 3.59 11.94
N PRO A 100 13.81 3.33 13.24
CA PRO A 100 12.79 2.77 14.14
C PRO A 100 11.77 3.82 14.62
N CYS A 101 11.73 5.03 14.05
CA CYS A 101 10.76 6.04 14.44
C CYS A 101 9.36 5.73 13.86
N PRO A 102 8.26 6.18 14.52
CA PRO A 102 6.90 5.90 14.08
C PRO A 102 6.61 6.32 12.64
N GLY A 103 7.12 7.49 12.23
CA GLY A 103 6.96 7.99 10.86
C GLY A 103 7.56 7.03 9.83
N ALA A 104 8.80 6.59 10.07
CA ALA A 104 9.48 5.62 9.20
C ALA A 104 8.76 4.26 9.18
N ILE A 105 8.35 3.73 10.34
CA ILE A 105 7.59 2.46 10.44
C ILE A 105 6.24 2.54 9.71
N TRP A 106 5.58 3.70 9.77
CA TRP A 106 4.32 3.92 9.07
C TRP A 106 4.51 4.01 7.55
N THR A 107 5.57 4.66 7.10
CA THR A 107 5.90 4.80 5.66
C THR A 107 6.58 3.58 5.06
N GLY A 108 7.17 2.74 5.90
CA GLY A 108 7.82 1.50 5.53
C GLY A 108 6.78 0.46 5.13
N MET A 109 7.02 -0.20 3.99
CA MET A 109 6.15 -1.26 3.49
C MET A 109 6.43 -2.61 4.18
N ASP A 110 7.61 -2.77 4.76
CA ASP A 110 8.03 -4.01 5.42
C ASP A 110 7.60 -4.02 6.89
N SER A 111 6.51 -4.71 7.17
CA SER A 111 6.26 -5.39 8.46
C SER A 111 5.39 -6.60 8.21
#